data_AF-A0A341CER2-F1
#
_entry.id   AF-A0A341CER2-F1
#
_cell.length_a   1.000
_cell.length_b   1.000
_cell.length_c   1.000
_cell.angle_alpha   90.00
_cell.angle_beta   90.00
_cell.angle_gamma   90.00
#
_symmetry.space_group_name_H-M   'P 1'
#
loop_
_entity.id
_entity.type
_entity.pdbx_description
1 polymer ?
#
loop_
_entity_poly.entity_id
_entity_poly.type
_entity_poly.pdbx_seq_one_letter_code
_entity_poly.pdbx_strand_id
1 'polypeptide(L)'
;MCICKYGFVGNGRTQCIDKNECQFGTTVVCGNHTSCHNTLGGFYCICLEGYRATNNNKAFIPNDGTFCTDIDECEVSGRCRHGGRCVNTRGSFECYCMDGYLPKGGPEPFHPSRDATSCTEIDCGTPPEVPDGYIIGNYTSRLGSQIHYACKEGFFGGPEDTVSSCTALGTWESPKLNCQEINCGHPPEVQHAVLVGNHSSRLGGMAHYVCQEGFESPGGKITSVCTEKGIWRTSTLSCTGDDLLEDDRIFNISVLNEACLKLNRHSKKVGSERMYQFKVLGQRWYLNNFYHATSFNFTTREQTAVVCLDLYPATEYTVNVTLLGSPEQHSVQITMTTAPAVKQTISNISIFNETCLRWRSMKTADIEEMYLFHIWGQRWYQKEFAQEMVFNITASSQAPETCLDLRPGTNYSVSIQALSSELPVVISLTTQITEPPLPEVDFFTVHGGPLPRLRLRKAKEKNGPISSYQVLVLPLALQSTFVCDSEEATSFFSNASGADGYVTAELLAKDVPDDAVEISIGDRLYYGKYYNAPLKIGNDYCIILRITSEWNKVRRSSCAVWAQVKDSSLTLQQMVGVGLGSLAVVMVLAFLSFSAV
;
A
#
# COMPACT_ATOMS: atom_id res chain seq x y z
N MET A 1 -63.32 -56.01 1.15
CA MET A 1 -62.28 -55.15 0.57
C MET A 1 -61.17 -55.08 1.60
N CYS A 2 -60.00 -55.62 1.29
CA CYS A 2 -58.87 -55.63 2.22
C CYS A 2 -57.95 -54.47 1.85
N ILE A 3 -57.73 -53.53 2.75
CA ILE A 3 -56.80 -52.41 2.53
C ILE A 3 -55.42 -52.90 2.96
N CYS A 4 -54.43 -52.82 2.07
CA CYS A 4 -53.06 -53.14 2.42
C CYS A 4 -52.53 -52.15 3.47
N LYS A 5 -51.75 -52.65 4.43
CA LYS A 5 -51.07 -51.79 5.40
C LYS A 5 -50.11 -50.83 4.68
N TYR A 6 -49.82 -49.70 5.32
CA TYR A 6 -48.84 -48.72 4.81
C TYR A 6 -47.52 -49.44 4.46
N GLY A 7 -46.93 -49.09 3.32
CA GLY A 7 -45.72 -49.76 2.78
C GLY A 7 -45.99 -50.99 1.90
N PHE A 8 -47.26 -51.37 1.65
CA PHE A 8 -47.61 -52.51 0.79
C PHE A 8 -48.59 -52.11 -0.32
N VAL A 9 -48.42 -52.68 -1.51
CA VAL A 9 -49.32 -52.52 -2.67
C VAL A 9 -49.99 -53.84 -3.02
N GLY A 10 -51.25 -53.82 -3.46
CA GLY A 10 -52.00 -55.06 -3.68
C GLY A 10 -53.34 -54.86 -4.35
N ASN A 11 -53.96 -55.96 -4.78
CA ASN A 11 -55.23 -55.96 -5.54
C ASN A 11 -56.48 -55.83 -4.65
N GLY A 12 -56.31 -55.52 -3.36
CA GLY A 12 -57.40 -55.24 -2.43
C GLY A 12 -58.28 -56.44 -2.05
N ARG A 13 -57.86 -57.68 -2.36
CA ARG A 13 -58.63 -58.91 -2.09
C ARG A 13 -57.84 -60.03 -1.40
N THR A 14 -56.68 -60.43 -1.91
CA THR A 14 -55.95 -61.62 -1.38
C THR A 14 -54.44 -61.46 -1.28
N GLN A 15 -53.86 -60.39 -1.84
CA GLN A 15 -52.41 -60.24 -1.93
C GLN A 15 -51.99 -58.79 -1.67
N CYS A 16 -51.08 -58.62 -0.72
CA CYS A 16 -50.34 -57.38 -0.48
C CYS A 16 -48.86 -57.73 -0.60
N ILE A 17 -48.19 -57.10 -1.55
CA ILE A 17 -46.74 -57.22 -1.73
C ILE A 17 -46.08 -55.95 -1.20
N ASP A 18 -44.88 -56.11 -0.71
CA ASP A 18 -44.06 -55.00 -0.24
C ASP A 18 -43.84 -53.98 -1.38
N LYS A 19 -44.04 -52.71 -1.08
CA LYS A 19 -43.78 -51.64 -2.05
C LYS A 19 -42.28 -51.35 -1.99
N ASN A 20 -41.54 -51.74 -3.02
CA ASN A 20 -40.11 -51.40 -3.04
C ASN A 20 -39.91 -49.92 -3.40
N GLU A 21 -39.78 -49.06 -2.38
CA GLU A 21 -39.58 -47.63 -2.61
C GLU A 21 -38.26 -47.31 -3.33
N CYS A 22 -37.24 -48.17 -3.21
CA CYS A 22 -35.95 -47.95 -3.85
C CYS A 22 -35.97 -48.09 -5.37
N GLN A 23 -37.01 -48.72 -5.94
CA GLN A 23 -37.16 -48.86 -7.41
C GLN A 23 -37.58 -47.56 -8.10
N PHE A 24 -38.06 -46.56 -7.36
CA PHE A 24 -38.46 -45.25 -7.90
C PHE A 24 -37.27 -44.30 -8.12
N GLY A 25 -36.05 -44.74 -7.77
CA GLY A 25 -34.81 -43.99 -7.90
C GLY A 25 -34.28 -43.50 -6.55
N THR A 26 -33.06 -43.90 -6.20
CA THR A 26 -32.42 -43.59 -4.91
C THR A 26 -32.41 -42.10 -4.60
N THR A 27 -32.08 -41.25 -5.57
CA THR A 27 -32.04 -39.78 -5.38
C THR A 27 -33.42 -39.18 -5.11
N VAL A 28 -34.47 -39.75 -5.70
CA VAL A 28 -35.85 -39.26 -5.55
C VAL A 28 -36.39 -39.62 -4.18
N VAL A 29 -36.02 -40.81 -3.69
CA VAL A 29 -36.54 -41.35 -2.43
C VAL A 29 -35.70 -40.91 -1.23
N CYS A 30 -34.38 -40.96 -1.35
CA CYS A 30 -33.42 -40.74 -0.27
C CYS A 30 -32.63 -39.42 -0.36
N GLY A 31 -32.70 -38.71 -1.49
CA GLY A 31 -31.91 -37.50 -1.73
C GLY A 31 -30.51 -37.79 -2.33
N ASN A 32 -29.75 -36.74 -2.63
CA ASN A 32 -28.41 -36.86 -3.20
C ASN A 32 -27.40 -37.48 -2.21
N HIS A 33 -26.41 -38.20 -2.75
CA HIS A 33 -25.32 -38.84 -1.98
C HIS A 33 -25.80 -39.89 -0.96
N THR A 34 -26.82 -40.67 -1.33
CA THR A 34 -27.41 -41.72 -0.49
C THR A 34 -27.48 -43.07 -1.20
N SER A 35 -27.63 -44.14 -0.41
CA SER A 35 -28.02 -45.48 -0.86
C SER A 35 -29.34 -45.87 -0.20
N CYS A 36 -30.29 -46.39 -0.99
CA CYS A 36 -31.61 -46.81 -0.54
C CYS A 36 -31.65 -48.31 -0.27
N HIS A 37 -32.18 -48.70 0.88
CA HIS A 37 -32.33 -50.09 1.29
C HIS A 37 -33.79 -50.38 1.63
N ASN A 38 -34.39 -51.27 0.84
CA ASN A 38 -35.78 -51.68 1.00
C ASN A 38 -35.92 -52.74 2.09
N THR A 39 -36.94 -52.61 2.92
CA THR A 39 -37.31 -53.55 3.97
C THR A 39 -38.78 -53.91 3.87
N LEU A 40 -39.22 -55.00 4.50
CA LEU A 40 -40.64 -55.34 4.48
C LEU A 40 -41.47 -54.28 5.23
N GLY A 41 -42.33 -53.57 4.51
CA GLY A 41 -43.20 -52.51 4.99
C GLY A 41 -42.60 -51.10 5.00
N GLY A 42 -41.43 -50.89 4.38
CA GLY A 42 -40.83 -49.56 4.26
C GLY A 42 -39.36 -49.60 3.82
N PHE A 43 -38.62 -48.51 4.03
CA PHE A 43 -37.24 -48.39 3.57
C PHE A 43 -36.41 -47.53 4.51
N TYR A 44 -35.09 -47.62 4.38
CA TYR A 44 -34.15 -46.71 5.02
C TYR A 44 -33.04 -46.29 4.06
N CYS A 45 -32.43 -45.15 4.36
CA CYS A 45 -31.37 -44.56 3.56
C CYS A 45 -30.09 -44.50 4.38
N ILE A 46 -28.95 -44.70 3.73
CA ILE A 46 -27.61 -44.51 4.30
C ILE A 46 -26.84 -43.49 3.45
N CYS A 47 -25.99 -42.68 4.08
CA CYS A 47 -25.11 -41.80 3.31
C CYS A 47 -24.00 -42.62 2.62
N LEU A 48 -23.60 -42.17 1.43
CA LEU A 48 -22.42 -42.73 0.75
C LEU A 48 -21.14 -42.37 1.52
N GLU A 49 -20.03 -43.08 1.23
CA GLU A 49 -18.74 -42.76 1.82
C GLU A 49 -18.35 -41.30 1.55
N GLY A 50 -17.75 -40.63 2.56
CA GLY A 50 -17.46 -39.19 2.53
C GLY A 50 -18.63 -38.29 2.94
N TYR A 51 -19.81 -38.85 3.25
CA TYR A 51 -20.99 -38.09 3.68
C TYR A 51 -21.53 -38.60 5.03
N ARG A 52 -22.05 -37.68 5.84
CA ARG A 52 -22.75 -37.99 7.10
C ARG A 52 -24.18 -37.46 7.08
N ALA A 53 -25.09 -38.15 7.76
CA ALA A 53 -26.45 -37.67 7.92
C ALA A 53 -26.48 -36.45 8.86
N THR A 54 -27.34 -35.47 8.61
CA THR A 54 -27.47 -34.27 9.47
C THR A 54 -27.79 -34.61 10.92
N ASN A 55 -28.49 -35.72 11.16
CA ASN A 55 -28.83 -36.24 12.49
C ASN A 55 -27.76 -37.19 13.08
N ASN A 56 -26.62 -37.37 12.40
CA ASN A 56 -25.53 -38.30 12.74
C ASN A 56 -25.92 -39.78 12.81
N ASN A 57 -27.12 -40.16 12.37
CA ASN A 57 -27.53 -41.56 12.31
C ASN A 57 -26.97 -42.25 11.07
N LYS A 58 -26.53 -43.50 11.23
CA LYS A 58 -26.01 -44.31 10.11
C LYS A 58 -27.09 -44.65 9.09
N ALA A 59 -28.33 -44.81 9.54
CA ALA A 59 -29.51 -45.03 8.71
C ALA A 59 -30.61 -44.05 9.11
N PHE A 60 -31.32 -43.49 8.15
CA PHE A 60 -32.40 -42.53 8.38
C PHE A 60 -33.56 -42.72 7.40
N ILE A 61 -34.72 -42.15 7.75
CA ILE A 61 -35.90 -42.12 6.89
C ILE A 61 -36.10 -40.66 6.46
N PRO A 62 -35.99 -40.32 5.16
CA PRO A 62 -35.94 -38.93 4.65
C PRO A 62 -37.12 -38.04 5.05
N ASN A 63 -38.26 -38.64 5.40
CA ASN A 63 -39.48 -37.94 5.81
C ASN A 63 -39.32 -37.09 7.09
N ASP A 64 -38.21 -37.25 7.82
CA ASP A 64 -37.86 -36.47 9.00
C ASP A 64 -37.04 -35.20 8.70
N GLY A 65 -36.73 -34.93 7.42
CA GLY A 65 -35.91 -33.78 6.99
C GLY A 65 -34.40 -34.02 7.10
N THR A 66 -33.96 -35.23 7.43
CA THR A 66 -32.55 -35.62 7.42
C THR A 66 -32.04 -35.76 6.00
N PHE A 67 -30.86 -35.20 5.72
CA PHE A 67 -30.15 -35.37 4.45
C PHE A 67 -28.66 -35.63 4.70
N CYS A 68 -27.93 -36.03 3.66
CA CYS A 68 -26.51 -36.26 3.75
C CYS A 68 -25.74 -34.98 3.46
N THR A 69 -24.89 -34.59 4.40
CA THR A 69 -23.94 -33.50 4.28
C THR A 69 -22.54 -34.07 4.09
N ASP A 70 -21.76 -33.39 3.27
CA ASP A 70 -20.34 -33.66 3.07
C ASP A 70 -19.59 -33.66 4.41
N ILE A 71 -18.68 -34.61 4.60
CA ILE A 71 -17.81 -34.62 5.77
C ILE A 71 -16.63 -33.73 5.43
N ASP A 72 -16.50 -32.58 6.11
CA ASP A 72 -15.28 -31.77 5.95
C ASP A 72 -14.11 -32.49 6.60
N GLU A 73 -13.33 -33.15 5.77
CA GLU A 73 -12.21 -33.92 6.23
C GLU A 73 -11.06 -33.06 6.75
N CYS A 74 -11.02 -31.79 6.38
CA CYS A 74 -9.98 -30.83 6.75
C CYS A 74 -10.23 -30.14 8.08
N GLU A 75 -11.42 -30.30 8.70
CA GLU A 75 -11.68 -29.88 10.09
C GLU A 75 -10.77 -30.61 11.10
N VAL A 76 -10.26 -31.79 10.73
CA VAL A 76 -9.32 -32.57 11.57
C VAL A 76 -7.88 -32.29 11.16
N SER A 77 -7.12 -31.69 12.08
CA SER A 77 -5.69 -31.40 11.91
C SER A 77 -4.86 -32.65 11.64
N GLY A 78 -3.90 -32.57 10.71
CA GLY A 78 -2.90 -33.63 10.48
C GLY A 78 -3.30 -34.74 9.49
N ARG A 79 -4.36 -34.53 8.69
CA ARG A 79 -4.80 -35.50 7.68
C ARG A 79 -3.90 -35.58 6.46
N CYS A 80 -3.26 -34.47 6.11
CA CYS A 80 -2.18 -34.44 5.12
C CYS A 80 -0.83 -34.69 5.82
N ARG A 81 0.11 -35.35 5.11
CA ARG A 81 1.48 -35.56 5.60
C ARG A 81 2.20 -34.21 5.83
N HIS A 82 3.32 -34.21 6.55
CA HIS A 82 4.09 -32.98 6.82
C HIS A 82 4.35 -32.17 5.55
N GLY A 83 4.14 -30.85 5.62
CA GLY A 83 4.28 -29.94 4.48
C GLY A 83 3.08 -29.94 3.50
N GLY A 84 2.00 -30.67 3.80
CA GLY A 84 0.77 -30.70 2.99
C GLY A 84 -0.39 -29.91 3.59
N ARG A 85 -1.09 -29.15 2.74
CA ARG A 85 -2.35 -28.44 3.02
C ARG A 85 -3.53 -29.27 2.53
N CYS A 86 -4.55 -29.40 3.38
CA CYS A 86 -5.80 -30.09 3.06
C CYS A 86 -6.78 -29.15 2.34
N VAL A 87 -7.47 -29.67 1.32
CA VAL A 87 -8.58 -29.01 0.62
C VAL A 87 -9.75 -29.99 0.56
N ASN A 88 -10.88 -29.61 1.16
CA ASN A 88 -12.07 -30.44 1.20
C ASN A 88 -12.75 -30.45 -0.19
N THR A 89 -13.16 -31.63 -0.64
CA THR A 89 -13.85 -31.84 -1.92
C THR A 89 -15.16 -32.58 -1.65
N ARG A 90 -16.08 -32.63 -2.62
CA ARG A 90 -17.37 -33.32 -2.39
C ARG A 90 -17.15 -34.84 -2.30
N GLY A 91 -17.34 -35.38 -1.10
CA GLY A 91 -17.23 -36.80 -0.74
C GLY A 91 -15.80 -37.26 -0.44
N SER A 92 -14.83 -36.36 -0.38
CA SER A 92 -13.41 -36.68 -0.12
C SER A 92 -12.58 -35.42 0.11
N PHE A 93 -11.27 -35.55 0.20
CA PHE A 93 -10.36 -34.41 0.30
C PHE A 93 -9.08 -34.65 -0.49
N GLU A 94 -8.44 -33.56 -0.88
CA GLU A 94 -7.16 -33.57 -1.58
C GLU A 94 -6.11 -32.80 -0.78
N CYS A 95 -4.88 -33.30 -0.83
CA CYS A 95 -3.73 -32.64 -0.26
C CYS A 95 -2.87 -32.00 -1.35
N TYR A 96 -2.40 -30.80 -1.06
CA TYR A 96 -1.48 -30.01 -1.88
C TYR A 96 -0.24 -29.70 -1.05
N CYS A 97 0.95 -29.65 -1.64
CA CYS A 97 2.14 -29.21 -0.94
C CYS A 97 2.06 -27.71 -0.67
N MET A 98 2.47 -27.30 0.53
CA MET A 98 2.55 -25.89 0.90
C MET A 98 3.69 -25.20 0.14
N ASP A 99 3.62 -23.88 0.05
CA ASP A 99 4.71 -23.07 -0.51
C ASP A 99 6.04 -23.41 0.17
N GLY A 100 7.07 -23.68 -0.64
CA GLY A 100 8.36 -24.15 -0.14
C GLY A 100 8.53 -25.68 -0.11
N TYR A 101 7.51 -26.46 -0.47
CA TYR A 101 7.56 -27.91 -0.55
C TYR A 101 7.19 -28.43 -1.95
N LEU A 102 7.79 -29.55 -2.37
CA LEU A 102 7.46 -30.26 -3.60
C LEU A 102 6.98 -31.69 -3.33
N PRO A 103 6.08 -32.24 -4.17
CA PRO A 103 5.64 -33.62 -4.08
C PRO A 103 6.77 -34.58 -4.49
N LYS A 104 7.10 -35.51 -3.59
CA LYS A 104 8.01 -36.63 -3.85
C LYS A 104 7.25 -37.95 -3.82
N GLY A 105 7.50 -38.81 -4.82
CA GLY A 105 7.00 -40.18 -4.83
C GLY A 105 5.55 -40.35 -5.34
N GLY A 106 4.95 -39.30 -5.92
CA GLY A 106 3.63 -39.39 -6.54
C GLY A 106 3.14 -38.06 -7.12
N PRO A 107 1.89 -38.01 -7.61
CA PRO A 107 1.30 -36.82 -8.23
C PRO A 107 0.86 -35.78 -7.18
N GLU A 108 0.55 -34.57 -7.65
CA GLU A 108 -0.15 -33.52 -6.91
C GLU A 108 -1.34 -33.02 -7.77
N PRO A 109 -2.55 -32.86 -7.22
CA PRO A 109 -2.96 -33.19 -5.84
C PRO A 109 -2.86 -34.68 -5.51
N PHE A 110 -2.79 -35.01 -4.21
CA PHE A 110 -2.71 -36.39 -3.72
C PHE A 110 -3.71 -36.69 -2.62
N HIS A 111 -4.15 -37.94 -2.55
CA HIS A 111 -4.96 -38.46 -1.45
C HIS A 111 -4.09 -39.36 -0.55
N PRO A 112 -3.91 -39.06 0.75
CA PRO A 112 -2.91 -39.71 1.60
C PRO A 112 -3.10 -41.22 1.82
N SER A 113 -4.33 -41.71 1.63
CA SER A 113 -4.67 -43.15 1.70
C SER A 113 -4.44 -43.91 0.38
N ARG A 114 -4.31 -43.21 -0.75
CA ARG A 114 -4.18 -43.82 -2.09
C ARG A 114 -2.79 -43.62 -2.67
N ASP A 115 -2.21 -42.45 -2.42
CA ASP A 115 -0.94 -42.01 -2.99
C ASP A 115 0.18 -42.03 -1.94
N ALA A 116 1.37 -42.40 -2.38
CA ALA A 116 2.58 -42.39 -1.56
C ALA A 116 3.26 -41.00 -1.52
N THR A 117 2.66 -39.99 -2.14
CA THR A 117 3.21 -38.62 -2.24
C THR A 117 3.49 -38.05 -0.85
N SER A 118 4.70 -37.51 -0.69
CA SER A 118 5.11 -36.76 0.50
C SER A 118 5.67 -35.41 0.08
N CYS A 119 5.29 -34.36 0.79
CA CYS A 119 5.83 -33.02 0.57
C CYS A 119 7.20 -32.92 1.24
N THR A 120 8.23 -32.60 0.46
CA THR A 120 9.60 -32.36 0.96
C THR A 120 9.99 -30.93 0.69
N GLU A 121 10.76 -30.32 1.58
CA GLU A 121 11.29 -28.96 1.38
C GLU A 121 12.04 -28.86 0.05
N ILE A 122 11.88 -27.71 -0.62
CA ILE A 122 12.52 -27.45 -1.90
C ILE A 122 14.03 -27.31 -1.69
N ASP A 123 14.74 -28.23 -2.33
CA ASP A 123 16.19 -28.26 -2.42
C ASP A 123 16.59 -28.46 -3.89
N CYS A 124 17.21 -27.45 -4.50
CA CYS A 124 17.64 -27.46 -5.88
C CYS A 124 18.90 -28.32 -6.13
N GLY A 125 19.51 -28.87 -5.08
CA GLY A 125 20.71 -29.70 -5.17
C GLY A 125 21.92 -28.96 -5.72
N THR A 126 22.79 -29.69 -6.43
CA THR A 126 24.03 -29.13 -7.00
C THR A 126 23.73 -28.16 -8.15
N PRO A 127 24.28 -26.94 -8.12
CA PRO A 127 24.08 -25.96 -9.18
C PRO A 127 24.70 -26.38 -10.52
N PRO A 128 24.21 -25.81 -11.64
CA PRO A 128 24.72 -26.10 -12.97
C PRO A 128 26.17 -25.65 -13.13
N GLU A 129 26.97 -26.45 -13.84
CA GLU A 129 28.37 -26.11 -14.14
C GLU A 129 28.44 -25.14 -15.33
N VAL A 130 29.27 -24.11 -15.21
CA VAL A 130 29.57 -23.15 -16.29
C VAL A 130 30.98 -23.45 -16.83
N PRO A 131 31.14 -23.71 -18.14
CA PRO A 131 32.45 -23.89 -18.75
C PRO A 131 33.37 -22.70 -18.49
N ASP A 132 34.59 -22.96 -18.03
CA ASP A 132 35.58 -21.95 -17.65
C ASP A 132 35.10 -20.91 -16.63
N GLY A 133 34.02 -21.23 -15.91
CA GLY A 133 33.50 -20.50 -14.77
C GLY A 133 33.72 -21.22 -13.44
N TYR A 134 33.50 -20.51 -12.35
CA TYR A 134 33.46 -21.05 -10.99
C TYR A 134 32.45 -20.29 -10.13
N ILE A 135 31.97 -20.93 -9.07
CA ILE A 135 31.02 -20.32 -8.12
C ILE A 135 31.80 -19.53 -7.06
N ILE A 136 31.32 -18.32 -6.76
CA ILE A 136 31.93 -17.43 -5.78
C ILE A 136 31.42 -17.79 -4.38
N GLY A 137 32.30 -18.31 -3.54
CA GLY A 137 32.02 -18.60 -2.13
C GLY A 137 31.17 -19.86 -1.89
N ASN A 138 30.67 -20.00 -0.65
CA ASN A 138 29.80 -21.11 -0.27
C ASN A 138 28.34 -20.78 -0.61
N TYR A 139 27.57 -21.80 -1.00
CA TYR A 139 26.16 -21.66 -1.33
C TYR A 139 25.27 -22.62 -0.55
N THR A 140 23.98 -22.32 -0.56
CA THR A 140 22.91 -23.23 -0.11
C THR A 140 21.95 -23.46 -1.26
N SER A 141 21.32 -24.62 -1.30
CA SER A 141 20.41 -25.04 -2.36
C SER A 141 18.93 -24.91 -1.99
N ARG A 142 18.63 -24.17 -0.92
CA ARG A 142 17.26 -23.90 -0.47
C ARG A 142 16.55 -22.95 -1.43
N LEU A 143 15.21 -22.99 -1.41
CA LEU A 143 14.38 -22.08 -2.21
C LEU A 143 14.78 -20.61 -2.03
N GLY A 144 14.95 -19.90 -3.16
CA GLY A 144 15.29 -18.47 -3.18
C GLY A 144 16.77 -18.16 -2.97
N SER A 145 17.61 -19.17 -2.71
CA SER A 145 19.06 -18.98 -2.68
C SER A 145 19.58 -18.57 -4.06
N GLN A 146 20.48 -17.59 -4.06
CA GLN A 146 21.15 -17.09 -5.25
C GLN A 146 22.65 -17.40 -5.16
N ILE A 147 23.23 -17.81 -6.29
CA ILE A 147 24.66 -18.05 -6.42
C ILE A 147 25.23 -17.19 -7.53
N HIS A 148 26.47 -16.77 -7.33
CA HIS A 148 27.20 -15.94 -8.27
C HIS A 148 28.30 -16.76 -8.94
N TYR A 149 28.39 -16.66 -10.26
CA TYR A 149 29.45 -17.23 -11.07
C TYR A 149 30.45 -16.15 -11.48
N ALA A 150 31.73 -16.55 -11.57
CA ALA A 150 32.80 -15.75 -12.14
C ALA A 150 33.56 -16.59 -13.17
N CYS A 151 34.14 -15.93 -14.17
CA CYS A 151 35.03 -16.58 -15.12
C CYS A 151 36.41 -16.80 -14.49
N LYS A 152 37.05 -17.92 -14.84
CA LYS A 152 38.44 -18.22 -14.45
C LYS A 152 39.40 -17.19 -15.05
N GLU A 153 40.60 -17.12 -14.49
CA GLU A 153 41.64 -16.20 -14.96
C GLU A 153 41.94 -16.39 -16.46
N GLY A 154 41.97 -15.29 -17.21
CA GLY A 154 42.13 -15.32 -18.67
C GLY A 154 40.84 -15.41 -19.48
N PHE A 155 39.68 -15.49 -18.83
CA PHE A 155 38.35 -15.47 -19.47
C PHE A 155 37.53 -14.28 -18.97
N PHE A 156 36.69 -13.72 -19.84
CA PHE A 156 35.75 -12.64 -19.50
C PHE A 156 34.32 -13.03 -19.88
N GLY A 157 33.36 -12.51 -19.12
CA GLY A 157 31.93 -12.67 -19.34
C GLY A 157 31.20 -11.34 -19.14
N GLY A 158 29.99 -11.23 -19.68
CA GLY A 158 29.14 -10.05 -19.48
C GLY A 158 28.73 -9.88 -18.01
N PRO A 159 28.44 -8.64 -17.55
CA PRO A 159 27.97 -8.39 -16.19
C PRO A 159 26.52 -8.84 -15.97
N GLU A 160 25.72 -8.93 -17.04
CA GLU A 160 24.37 -9.47 -16.98
C GLU A 160 24.45 -11.01 -16.99
N ASP A 161 23.73 -11.65 -16.07
CA ASP A 161 23.56 -13.11 -15.98
C ASP A 161 24.65 -13.94 -15.26
N THR A 162 25.41 -13.33 -14.36
CA THR A 162 26.31 -14.03 -13.43
C THR A 162 25.58 -14.74 -12.28
N VAL A 163 24.26 -14.61 -12.17
CA VAL A 163 23.47 -15.12 -11.05
C VAL A 163 22.56 -16.26 -11.49
N SER A 164 22.53 -17.34 -10.70
CA SER A 164 21.52 -18.39 -10.81
C SER A 164 20.74 -18.47 -9.50
N SER A 165 19.42 -18.60 -9.60
CA SER A 165 18.52 -18.68 -8.45
C SER A 165 17.88 -20.06 -8.35
N CYS A 166 17.70 -20.55 -7.12
CA CYS A 166 16.93 -21.76 -6.87
C CYS A 166 15.41 -21.46 -6.97
N THR A 167 14.75 -22.09 -7.93
CA THR A 167 13.34 -21.81 -8.27
C THR A 167 12.35 -22.65 -7.45
N ALA A 168 11.08 -22.25 -7.48
CA ALA A 168 9.97 -23.01 -6.88
C ALA A 168 9.77 -24.41 -7.50
N LEU A 169 10.37 -24.69 -8.66
CA LEU A 169 10.34 -26.00 -9.31
C LEU A 169 11.40 -26.97 -8.75
N GLY A 170 12.24 -26.53 -7.81
CA GLY A 170 13.33 -27.34 -7.26
C GLY A 170 14.47 -27.51 -8.26
N THR A 171 14.63 -26.57 -9.19
CA THR A 171 15.74 -26.51 -10.13
C THR A 171 16.40 -25.14 -10.09
N TRP A 172 17.70 -25.11 -10.33
CA TRP A 172 18.43 -23.86 -10.55
C TRP A 172 18.08 -23.25 -11.91
N GLU A 173 17.96 -21.93 -11.97
CA GLU A 173 17.86 -21.21 -13.25
C GLU A 173 19.14 -21.40 -14.06
N SER A 174 19.02 -21.55 -15.38
CA SER A 174 20.21 -21.69 -16.24
C SER A 174 21.00 -20.38 -16.24
N PRO A 175 22.27 -20.38 -15.78
CA PRO A 175 23.12 -19.19 -15.87
C PRO A 175 23.39 -18.88 -17.34
N LYS A 176 23.26 -17.63 -17.74
CA LYS A 176 23.58 -17.21 -19.12
C LYS A 176 25.01 -16.67 -19.24
N LEU A 177 25.79 -16.71 -18.16
CA LEU A 177 27.21 -16.40 -18.18
C LEU A 177 27.94 -17.31 -19.17
N ASN A 178 28.49 -16.70 -20.22
CA ASN A 178 29.36 -17.36 -21.18
C ASN A 178 30.78 -16.79 -21.02
N CYS A 179 31.72 -17.63 -20.56
CA CYS A 179 33.11 -17.25 -20.39
C CYS A 179 33.88 -17.40 -21.70
N GLN A 180 34.34 -16.29 -22.25
CA GLN A 180 35.13 -16.25 -23.47
C GLN A 180 36.59 -15.93 -23.14
N GLU A 181 37.53 -16.56 -23.85
CA GLU A 181 38.95 -16.27 -23.67
C GLU A 181 39.25 -14.78 -23.99
N ILE A 182 40.02 -14.13 -23.13
CA ILE A 182 40.41 -12.72 -23.30
C ILE A 182 41.40 -12.59 -24.46
N ASN A 183 40.93 -12.00 -25.56
CA ASN A 183 41.74 -11.66 -26.71
C ASN A 183 41.39 -10.26 -27.20
N CYS A 184 42.28 -9.28 -26.96
CA CYS A 184 42.04 -7.89 -27.32
C CYS A 184 42.17 -7.60 -28.83
N GLY A 185 42.51 -8.60 -29.65
CA GLY A 185 42.69 -8.42 -31.09
C GLY A 185 43.81 -7.44 -31.44
N HIS A 186 43.66 -6.72 -32.55
CA HIS A 186 44.66 -5.76 -33.01
C HIS A 186 44.66 -4.47 -32.16
N PRO A 187 45.84 -3.94 -31.77
CA PRO A 187 45.95 -2.71 -30.99
C PRO A 187 45.35 -1.49 -31.71
N PRO A 188 44.84 -0.49 -30.95
CA PRO A 188 44.21 0.71 -31.51
C PRO A 188 45.23 1.63 -32.19
N GLU A 189 44.85 2.23 -33.32
CA GLU A 189 45.69 3.21 -34.01
C GLU A 189 45.77 4.53 -33.21
N VAL A 190 46.97 5.11 -33.14
CA VAL A 190 47.24 6.39 -32.47
C VAL A 190 47.69 7.40 -33.53
N GLN A 191 47.05 8.58 -33.55
CA GLN A 191 47.37 9.62 -34.54
C GLN A 191 48.83 10.10 -34.41
N HIS A 192 49.50 10.24 -35.55
CA HIS A 192 50.90 10.65 -35.66
C HIS A 192 51.87 9.73 -34.91
N ALA A 193 51.49 8.46 -34.67
CA ALA A 193 52.35 7.45 -34.06
C ALA A 193 52.24 6.12 -34.82
N VAL A 194 53.32 5.34 -34.81
CA VAL A 194 53.39 4.00 -35.42
C VAL A 194 53.57 2.93 -34.34
N LEU A 195 52.89 1.80 -34.48
CA LEU A 195 53.04 0.65 -33.60
C LEU A 195 54.41 -0.02 -33.85
N VAL A 196 55.18 -0.26 -32.79
CA VAL A 196 56.54 -0.81 -32.86
C VAL A 196 56.64 -2.12 -32.10
N GLY A 197 57.16 -3.16 -32.77
CA GLY A 197 57.42 -4.48 -32.20
C GLY A 197 56.24 -5.46 -32.25
N ASN A 198 56.49 -6.71 -31.85
CA ASN A 198 55.45 -7.73 -31.71
C ASN A 198 54.65 -7.49 -30.42
N HIS A 199 53.32 -7.55 -30.51
CA HIS A 199 52.41 -7.39 -29.38
C HIS A 199 51.72 -8.73 -29.06
N SER A 200 51.39 -8.93 -27.79
CA SER A 200 50.52 -10.02 -27.34
C SER A 200 49.10 -9.48 -27.19
N SER A 201 48.11 -10.16 -27.76
CA SER A 201 46.69 -9.82 -27.58
C SER A 201 46.04 -10.50 -26.37
N ARG A 202 46.82 -11.29 -25.60
CA ARG A 202 46.37 -11.93 -24.35
C ARG A 202 46.32 -10.92 -23.20
N LEU A 203 45.62 -11.27 -22.12
CA LEU A 203 45.52 -10.47 -20.90
C LEU A 203 46.90 -9.95 -20.44
N GLY A 204 47.01 -8.62 -20.25
CA GLY A 204 48.26 -7.96 -19.83
C GLY A 204 49.29 -7.73 -20.94
N GLY A 205 48.99 -8.12 -22.19
CA GLY A 205 49.82 -7.79 -23.35
C GLY A 205 49.96 -6.28 -23.56
N MET A 206 51.14 -5.83 -23.99
CA MET A 206 51.46 -4.42 -24.21
C MET A 206 51.76 -4.11 -25.68
N ALA A 207 51.21 -3.01 -26.17
CA ALA A 207 51.47 -2.43 -27.48
C ALA A 207 52.22 -1.10 -27.31
N HIS A 208 53.35 -0.95 -27.98
CA HIS A 208 54.23 0.23 -27.88
C HIS A 208 54.13 1.09 -29.14
N TYR A 209 54.01 2.40 -29.00
CA TYR A 209 53.92 3.34 -30.11
C TYR A 209 55.06 4.36 -30.08
N VAL A 210 55.52 4.75 -31.27
CA VAL A 210 56.56 5.77 -31.46
C VAL A 210 56.01 6.87 -32.36
N CYS A 211 56.18 8.13 -31.97
CA CYS A 211 55.74 9.28 -32.76
C CYS A 211 56.46 9.35 -34.11
N GLN A 212 55.74 9.79 -35.13
CA GLN A 212 56.27 10.06 -36.46
C GLN A 212 57.14 11.33 -36.47
N GLU A 213 57.98 11.48 -37.49
CA GLU A 213 58.93 12.58 -37.61
C GLU A 213 58.23 13.96 -37.53
N GLY A 214 58.72 14.85 -36.66
CA GLY A 214 58.13 16.18 -36.39
C GLY A 214 57.12 16.23 -35.24
N PHE A 215 56.84 15.11 -34.58
CA PHE A 215 55.96 15.03 -33.41
C PHE A 215 56.66 14.43 -32.20
N GLU A 216 56.43 15.01 -31.02
CA GLU A 216 56.95 14.49 -29.75
C GLU A 216 55.80 14.15 -28.81
N SER A 217 56.03 13.20 -27.89
CA SER A 217 55.11 12.84 -26.82
C SER A 217 55.66 13.38 -25.48
N PRO A 218 55.24 14.58 -25.02
CA PRO A 218 55.82 15.25 -23.85
C PRO A 218 55.70 14.44 -22.55
N GLY A 219 54.72 13.52 -22.49
CA GLY A 219 54.44 12.69 -21.31
C GLY A 219 55.09 11.31 -21.29
N GLY A 220 56.03 11.01 -22.20
CA GLY A 220 56.78 9.75 -22.22
C GLY A 220 56.25 8.70 -23.22
N LYS A 221 56.62 7.42 -23.02
CA LYS A 221 56.32 6.34 -23.98
C LYS A 221 54.82 6.04 -24.08
N ILE A 222 54.25 6.16 -25.28
CA ILE A 222 52.86 5.81 -25.57
C ILE A 222 52.73 4.28 -25.56
N THR A 223 51.91 3.76 -24.64
CA THR A 223 51.63 2.32 -24.53
C THR A 223 50.14 2.07 -24.33
N SER A 224 49.69 0.93 -24.85
CA SER A 224 48.34 0.40 -24.63
C SER A 224 48.46 -1.00 -24.04
N VAL A 225 47.56 -1.35 -23.12
CA VAL A 225 47.58 -2.64 -22.40
C VAL A 225 46.24 -3.35 -22.61
N CYS A 226 46.29 -4.65 -22.93
CA CYS A 226 45.10 -5.49 -23.04
C CYS A 226 44.48 -5.72 -21.66
N THR A 227 43.23 -5.29 -21.50
CA THR A 227 42.53 -5.30 -20.21
C THR A 227 41.73 -6.58 -19.96
N GLU A 228 41.30 -6.77 -18.71
CA GLU A 228 40.40 -7.85 -18.27
C GLU A 228 39.04 -7.90 -18.99
N LYS A 229 38.67 -6.82 -19.70
CA LYS A 229 37.43 -6.73 -20.48
C LYS A 229 37.59 -7.17 -21.93
N GLY A 230 38.77 -7.65 -22.34
CA GLY A 230 39.04 -7.99 -23.74
C GLY A 230 39.19 -6.78 -24.66
N ILE A 231 39.53 -5.60 -24.11
CA ILE A 231 39.72 -4.36 -24.87
C ILE A 231 41.09 -3.75 -24.55
N TRP A 232 41.74 -3.16 -25.55
CA TRP A 232 42.96 -2.37 -25.37
C TRP A 232 42.68 -1.05 -24.64
N ARG A 233 43.39 -0.79 -23.54
CA ARG A 233 43.31 0.49 -22.82
C ARG A 233 43.92 1.60 -23.68
N THR A 234 43.12 2.58 -24.06
CA THR A 234 43.59 3.75 -24.83
C THR A 234 44.63 4.54 -24.02
N SER A 235 45.72 4.94 -24.66
CA SER A 235 46.74 5.78 -24.03
C SER A 235 46.22 7.20 -23.87
N THR A 236 46.49 7.84 -22.72
CA THR A 236 46.17 9.26 -22.49
C THR A 236 47.19 10.20 -23.13
N LEU A 237 48.27 9.65 -23.70
CA LEU A 237 49.35 10.36 -24.33
C LEU A 237 49.14 10.37 -25.85
N SER A 238 49.33 11.54 -26.47
CA SER A 238 49.28 11.74 -27.92
C SER A 238 50.54 12.45 -28.40
N CYS A 239 50.84 12.32 -29.69
CA CYS A 239 51.98 12.98 -30.32
C CYS A 239 51.54 14.40 -30.74
N THR A 240 52.25 15.42 -30.27
CA THR A 240 51.98 16.83 -30.58
C THR A 240 53.11 17.40 -31.44
N GLY A 241 52.75 18.18 -32.47
CA GLY A 241 53.71 18.85 -33.35
C GLY A 241 54.29 20.12 -32.73
N ASP A 242 55.51 20.46 -33.13
CA ASP A 242 56.24 21.65 -32.68
C ASP A 242 55.73 22.91 -33.42
N ASP A 243 54.65 23.51 -32.90
CA ASP A 243 54.20 24.83 -33.35
C ASP A 243 54.96 25.93 -32.58
N LEU A 244 56.11 26.32 -33.14
CA LEU A 244 56.82 27.54 -32.78
C LEU A 244 56.10 28.78 -33.34
N LEU A 245 55.15 29.33 -32.57
CA LEU A 245 54.80 30.75 -32.65
C LEU A 245 54.60 31.31 -31.24
N GLU A 246 55.55 32.14 -30.81
CA GLU A 246 55.43 33.01 -29.65
C GLU A 246 54.28 34.00 -29.88
N ASP A 247 53.20 33.89 -29.08
CA ASP A 247 52.34 35.03 -28.78
C ASP A 247 52.17 35.16 -27.26
N ASP A 248 52.60 36.31 -26.75
CA ASP A 248 52.75 36.63 -25.33
C ASP A 248 51.40 37.07 -24.72
N ARG A 249 50.27 36.43 -25.07
CA ARG A 249 48.95 37.09 -24.93
C ARG A 249 47.73 36.31 -24.43
N ILE A 250 47.82 35.06 -23.94
CA ILE A 250 46.60 34.40 -23.40
C ILE A 250 46.90 33.62 -22.12
N PHE A 251 46.29 34.02 -21.00
CA PHE A 251 46.14 33.15 -19.84
C PHE A 251 45.05 32.12 -20.17
N ASN A 252 45.38 30.83 -20.09
CA ASN A 252 44.39 29.79 -20.34
C ASN A 252 43.67 29.47 -19.02
N ILE A 253 42.35 29.44 -19.04
CA ILE A 253 41.54 29.05 -17.89
C ILE A 253 40.89 27.72 -18.21
N SER A 254 41.16 26.73 -17.37
CA SER A 254 40.60 25.38 -17.49
C SER A 254 39.68 25.11 -16.30
N VAL A 255 38.57 24.40 -16.56
CA VAL A 255 37.68 23.91 -15.51
C VAL A 255 38.33 22.67 -14.90
N LEU A 256 38.67 22.74 -13.60
CA LEU A 256 39.31 21.62 -12.89
C LEU A 256 38.26 20.62 -12.40
N ASN A 257 37.13 21.13 -11.91
CA ASN A 257 35.95 20.40 -11.47
C ASN A 257 34.72 21.34 -11.57
N GLU A 258 33.55 20.89 -11.12
CA GLU A 258 32.28 21.64 -11.23
C GLU A 258 32.23 22.99 -10.47
N ALA A 259 33.21 23.29 -9.60
CA ALA A 259 33.22 24.51 -8.79
C ALA A 259 34.56 25.28 -8.82
N CYS A 260 35.62 24.76 -9.45
CA CYS A 260 36.96 25.33 -9.40
C CYS A 260 37.57 25.53 -10.79
N LEU A 261 38.14 26.71 -10.98
CA LEU A 261 38.86 27.13 -12.18
C LEU A 261 40.37 27.11 -11.93
N LYS A 262 41.12 26.64 -12.91
CA LYS A 262 42.58 26.66 -12.92
C LYS A 262 43.06 27.70 -13.92
N LEU A 263 43.71 28.74 -13.41
CA LEU A 263 44.34 29.80 -14.20
C LEU A 263 45.79 29.40 -14.53
N ASN A 264 46.09 29.17 -15.80
CA ASN A 264 47.44 28.85 -16.27
C ASN A 264 48.06 30.07 -16.96
N ARG A 265 49.16 30.57 -16.40
CA ARG A 265 49.91 31.70 -16.95
C ARG A 265 51.03 31.21 -17.87
N HIS A 266 51.02 31.68 -19.11
CA HIS A 266 52.03 31.32 -20.11
C HIS A 266 53.35 32.13 -20.00
N SER A 267 53.39 33.19 -19.19
CA SER A 267 54.55 34.09 -19.11
C SER A 267 55.69 33.57 -18.22
N LYS A 268 56.90 33.52 -18.78
CA LYS A 268 58.19 33.17 -18.13
C LYS A 268 58.74 34.25 -17.19
N LYS A 269 58.08 35.41 -17.00
CA LYS A 269 58.53 36.44 -16.04
C LYS A 269 58.13 36.07 -14.61
N VAL A 270 59.13 35.73 -13.80
CA VAL A 270 58.98 35.46 -12.36
C VAL A 270 58.67 36.76 -11.61
N GLY A 271 57.57 36.77 -10.83
CA GLY A 271 57.41 37.71 -9.71
C GLY A 271 56.44 38.89 -9.86
N SER A 272 55.82 39.18 -11.02
CA SER A 272 54.82 40.27 -11.07
C SER A 272 53.45 39.78 -10.59
N GLU A 273 52.97 40.38 -9.50
CA GLU A 273 51.62 40.21 -8.97
C GLU A 273 50.59 40.75 -9.98
N ARG A 274 49.60 39.94 -10.33
CA ARG A 274 48.53 40.32 -11.27
C ARG A 274 47.19 40.15 -10.58
N MET A 275 46.31 41.12 -10.82
CA MET A 275 44.96 41.14 -10.29
C MET A 275 43.99 40.78 -11.40
N TYR A 276 43.11 39.83 -11.13
CA TYR A 276 42.05 39.38 -12.02
C TYR A 276 40.71 39.74 -11.40
N GLN A 277 39.78 40.26 -12.19
CA GLN A 277 38.41 40.46 -11.75
C GLN A 277 37.54 39.34 -12.31
N PHE A 278 36.84 38.65 -11.42
CA PHE A 278 35.85 37.62 -11.74
C PHE A 278 34.47 38.25 -11.67
N LYS A 279 33.67 38.06 -12.71
CA LYS A 279 32.23 38.33 -12.73
C LYS A 279 31.50 37.03 -13.03
N VAL A 280 30.74 36.53 -12.06
CA VAL A 280 30.03 35.26 -12.11
C VAL A 280 28.54 35.56 -12.22
N LEU A 281 27.89 35.02 -13.26
CA LEU A 281 26.47 35.17 -13.53
C LEU A 281 25.85 33.78 -13.69
N GLY A 282 24.86 33.43 -12.89
CA GLY A 282 24.16 32.16 -12.89
C GLY A 282 22.71 32.31 -13.29
N GLN A 283 22.24 31.45 -14.20
CA GLN A 283 20.86 31.37 -14.65
C GLN A 283 20.40 29.91 -14.67
N ARG A 284 19.12 29.68 -14.36
CA ARG A 284 18.48 28.35 -14.47
C ARG A 284 17.54 28.34 -15.66
N TRP A 285 17.73 27.37 -16.56
CA TRP A 285 16.93 27.27 -17.79
C TRP A 285 15.43 26.96 -17.52
N TYR A 286 15.11 26.37 -16.36
CA TYR A 286 13.75 25.98 -15.96
C TYR A 286 13.07 26.94 -14.96
N LEU A 287 13.76 27.98 -14.50
CA LEU A 287 13.28 28.95 -13.51
C LEU A 287 13.57 30.37 -13.99
N ASN A 288 12.60 31.01 -14.66
CA ASN A 288 12.75 32.38 -15.19
C ASN A 288 13.06 33.45 -14.13
N ASN A 289 12.78 33.19 -12.84
CA ASN A 289 13.00 34.15 -11.75
C ASN A 289 14.31 33.93 -10.97
N PHE A 290 15.14 32.94 -11.32
CA PHE A 290 16.41 32.70 -10.61
C PHE A 290 17.58 33.37 -11.32
N TYR A 291 18.20 34.34 -10.64
CA TYR A 291 19.38 35.07 -11.12
C TYR A 291 20.38 35.22 -9.97
N HIS A 292 21.60 34.73 -10.17
CA HIS A 292 22.68 34.85 -9.19
C HIS A 292 23.86 35.60 -9.83
N ALA A 293 24.30 36.70 -9.22
CA ALA A 293 25.43 37.48 -9.73
C ALA A 293 26.39 37.85 -8.59
N THR A 294 27.67 37.57 -8.77
CA THR A 294 28.73 37.99 -7.84
C THR A 294 29.97 38.42 -8.60
N SER A 295 30.76 39.33 -8.02
CA SER A 295 32.04 39.73 -8.59
C SER A 295 33.07 40.00 -7.52
N PHE A 296 34.29 39.53 -7.73
CA PHE A 296 35.39 39.69 -6.79
C PHE A 296 36.72 39.80 -7.54
N ASN A 297 37.72 40.37 -6.86
CA ASN A 297 39.07 40.46 -7.40
C ASN A 297 39.96 39.42 -6.74
N PHE A 298 40.80 38.77 -7.54
CA PHE A 298 41.75 37.75 -7.10
C PHE A 298 43.14 38.13 -7.57
N THR A 299 44.06 38.21 -6.62
CA THR A 299 45.45 38.62 -6.88
C THR A 299 46.35 37.42 -6.64
N THR A 300 47.19 37.08 -7.63
CA THR A 300 48.11 35.96 -7.50
C THR A 300 49.47 36.26 -8.12
N ARG A 301 50.50 35.63 -7.55
CA ARG A 301 51.88 35.62 -8.04
C ARG A 301 52.26 34.27 -8.65
N GLU A 302 51.40 33.26 -8.48
CA GLU A 302 51.62 31.89 -8.94
C GLU A 302 51.44 31.78 -10.46
N GLN A 303 52.17 30.83 -11.05
CA GLN A 303 52.07 30.54 -12.48
C GLN A 303 50.83 29.70 -12.80
N THR A 304 50.37 28.88 -11.85
CA THR A 304 49.14 28.09 -11.95
C THR A 304 48.33 28.25 -10.67
N ALA A 305 47.33 29.13 -10.67
CA ALA A 305 46.50 29.38 -9.49
C ALA A 305 45.15 28.66 -9.62
N VAL A 306 44.63 28.13 -8.51
CA VAL A 306 43.31 27.51 -8.46
C VAL A 306 42.36 28.43 -7.70
N VAL A 307 41.21 28.73 -8.31
CA VAL A 307 40.15 29.58 -7.74
C VAL A 307 38.86 28.76 -7.69
N CYS A 308 38.37 28.49 -6.49
CA CYS A 308 37.08 27.82 -6.29
C CYS A 308 35.97 28.84 -6.03
N LEU A 309 34.84 28.65 -6.69
CA LEU A 309 33.67 29.50 -6.67
C LEU A 309 32.55 28.83 -5.87
N ASP A 310 31.85 29.61 -5.04
CA ASP A 310 30.66 29.14 -4.33
C ASP A 310 29.44 29.15 -5.27
N LEU A 311 29.26 28.05 -6.02
CA LEU A 311 28.21 27.90 -7.03
C LEU A 311 27.01 27.07 -6.51
N TYR A 312 25.80 27.43 -6.94
CA TYR A 312 24.58 26.68 -6.67
C TYR A 312 24.46 25.48 -7.64
N PRO A 313 23.89 24.36 -7.19
CA PRO A 313 23.71 23.18 -8.04
C PRO A 313 22.69 23.43 -9.17
N ALA A 314 22.77 22.59 -10.21
CA ALA A 314 21.87 22.61 -11.37
C ALA A 314 21.69 23.99 -12.02
N THR A 315 22.77 24.76 -12.06
CA THR A 315 22.75 26.14 -12.52
C THR A 315 23.83 26.31 -13.57
N GLU A 316 23.47 26.97 -14.68
CA GLU A 316 24.43 27.33 -15.71
C GLU A 316 25.05 28.67 -15.35
N TYR A 317 26.36 28.66 -15.15
CA TYR A 317 27.15 29.83 -14.79
C TYR A 317 28.00 30.30 -15.95
N THR A 318 27.96 31.61 -16.19
CA THR A 318 28.89 32.34 -17.03
C THR A 318 29.88 33.09 -16.13
N VAL A 319 31.16 32.78 -16.25
CA VAL A 319 32.25 33.41 -15.51
C VAL A 319 33.11 34.22 -16.48
N ASN A 320 33.09 35.54 -16.32
CA ASN A 320 33.96 36.47 -17.04
C ASN A 320 35.16 36.83 -16.18
N VAL A 321 36.36 36.53 -16.66
CA VAL A 321 37.62 36.84 -15.98
C VAL A 321 38.37 37.90 -16.77
N THR A 322 38.63 39.04 -16.15
CA THR A 322 39.34 40.18 -16.75
C THR A 322 40.67 40.42 -16.06
N LEU A 323 41.74 40.59 -16.83
CA LEU A 323 43.04 40.96 -16.29
C LEU A 323 43.09 42.49 -16.07
N LEU A 324 43.26 42.92 -14.82
CA LEU A 324 43.36 44.34 -14.47
C LEU A 324 44.80 44.85 -14.65
N GLY A 325 44.95 46.00 -15.30
CA GLY A 325 46.25 46.68 -15.47
C GLY A 325 46.99 46.41 -16.79
N SER A 326 46.30 45.97 -17.85
CA SER A 326 46.82 45.92 -19.22
C SER A 326 46.06 46.92 -20.13
N PRO A 327 46.72 47.53 -21.13
CA PRO A 327 46.10 48.55 -21.98
C PRO A 327 45.00 48.00 -22.91
N GLU A 328 44.99 46.69 -23.15
CA GLU A 328 43.93 45.97 -23.86
C GLU A 328 43.16 45.10 -22.86
N GLN A 329 41.88 45.42 -22.67
CA GLN A 329 41.01 44.77 -21.68
C GLN A 329 40.63 43.36 -22.14
N HIS A 330 41.51 42.39 -21.94
CA HIS A 330 41.25 41.00 -22.30
C HIS A 330 40.32 40.35 -21.26
N SER A 331 39.11 39.97 -21.70
CA SER A 331 38.15 39.18 -20.92
C SER A 331 38.01 37.79 -21.50
N VAL A 332 38.18 36.76 -20.65
CA VAL A 332 37.88 35.38 -21.01
C VAL A 332 36.56 34.98 -20.37
N GLN A 333 35.63 34.47 -21.17
CA GLN A 333 34.33 33.97 -20.73
C GLN A 333 34.37 32.45 -20.67
N ILE A 334 33.87 31.88 -19.58
CA ILE A 334 33.82 30.43 -19.35
C ILE A 334 32.42 30.08 -18.90
N THR A 335 31.87 29.04 -19.49
CA THR A 335 30.60 28.46 -19.06
C THR A 335 30.87 27.25 -18.18
N MET A 336 30.25 27.23 -16.99
CA MET A 336 30.30 26.12 -16.06
C MET A 336 28.87 25.65 -15.79
N THR A 337 28.61 24.37 -16.01
CA THR A 337 27.37 23.72 -15.58
C THR A 337 27.64 22.94 -14.31
N THR A 338 27.05 23.34 -13.19
CA THR A 338 27.08 22.51 -11.98
C THR A 338 26.15 21.33 -12.18
N ALA A 339 26.62 20.11 -11.88
CA ALA A 339 25.74 18.96 -11.97
C ALA A 339 24.55 19.16 -11.02
N PRO A 340 23.40 18.53 -11.32
CA PRO A 340 22.41 18.31 -10.29
C PRO A 340 23.09 17.63 -9.11
N ALA A 341 23.23 18.35 -8.00
CA ALA A 341 23.74 17.76 -6.78
C ALA A 341 22.69 16.75 -6.33
N VAL A 342 22.87 15.48 -6.73
CA VAL A 342 22.17 14.35 -6.14
C VAL A 342 22.71 14.18 -4.72
N LYS A 343 22.35 15.12 -3.86
CA LYS A 343 22.63 15.12 -2.44
C LYS A 343 21.29 15.32 -1.77
N GLN A 344 20.70 14.21 -1.35
CA GLN A 344 19.53 14.23 -0.48
C GLN A 344 19.91 15.03 0.78
N THR A 345 19.36 16.24 0.89
CA THR A 345 19.77 17.22 1.91
C THR A 345 19.01 17.04 3.22
N ILE A 346 17.94 16.23 3.16
CA ILE A 346 17.04 15.87 4.26
C ILE A 346 17.34 14.41 4.66
N SER A 347 17.63 14.17 5.94
CA SER A 347 17.82 12.81 6.48
C SER A 347 17.13 12.65 7.85
N ASN A 348 17.04 11.42 8.37
CA ASN A 348 16.50 11.10 9.70
C ASN A 348 15.12 11.72 9.99
N ILE A 349 14.15 11.47 9.11
CA ILE A 349 12.77 11.90 9.33
C ILE A 349 12.15 11.02 10.42
N SER A 350 11.62 11.63 11.47
CA SER A 350 10.87 10.97 12.52
C SER A 350 9.46 11.54 12.66
N ILE A 351 8.54 10.66 12.99
CA ILE A 351 7.13 10.99 13.23
C ILE A 351 6.90 10.94 14.74
N PHE A 352 6.28 11.97 15.28
CA PHE A 352 5.89 12.03 16.69
C PHE A 352 4.51 12.66 16.84
N ASN A 353 3.83 12.35 17.94
CA ASN A 353 2.47 12.83 18.21
C ASN A 353 1.48 12.54 17.06
N GLU A 354 1.68 11.40 16.37
CA GLU A 354 0.96 10.89 15.19
C GLU A 354 0.96 11.76 13.92
N THR A 355 1.06 13.08 14.02
CA THR A 355 0.89 14.05 12.92
C THR A 355 2.06 15.02 12.75
N CYS A 356 3.04 14.99 13.65
CA CYS A 356 4.17 15.90 13.61
C CYS A 356 5.41 15.22 13.02
N LEU A 357 6.13 15.97 12.18
CA LEU A 357 7.33 15.54 11.49
C LEU A 357 8.53 16.32 12.02
N ARG A 358 9.60 15.60 12.31
CA ARG A 358 10.93 16.17 12.59
C ARG A 358 11.91 15.59 11.59
N TRP A 359 12.78 16.41 11.01
CA TRP A 359 13.80 15.93 10.07
C TRP A 359 15.14 16.61 10.32
N ARG A 360 16.22 16.02 9.84
CA ARG A 360 17.55 16.59 9.92
C ARG A 360 17.91 17.32 8.63
N SER A 361 18.23 18.61 8.76
CA SER A 361 18.83 19.40 7.68
C SER A 361 20.35 19.29 7.72
N MET A 362 20.96 19.07 6.56
CA MET A 362 22.42 19.05 6.39
C MET A 362 23.04 20.45 6.26
N LYS A 363 22.22 21.52 6.32
CA LYS A 363 22.70 22.92 6.31
C LYS A 363 23.25 23.33 7.67
N THR A 364 24.18 24.28 7.69
CA THR A 364 24.67 24.91 8.92
C THR A 364 23.53 25.64 9.61
N ALA A 365 23.50 25.62 10.95
CA ALA A 365 22.59 26.48 11.71
C ALA A 365 22.77 27.95 11.26
N ASP A 366 21.68 28.72 11.21
CA ASP A 366 21.59 30.13 10.80
C ASP A 366 21.38 30.42 9.29
N ILE A 367 21.39 29.40 8.42
CA ILE A 367 20.96 29.55 7.02
C ILE A 367 19.51 29.11 6.90
N GLU A 368 18.61 30.04 6.53
CA GLU A 368 17.21 29.72 6.25
C GLU A 368 17.09 28.84 4.99
N GLU A 369 16.41 27.70 5.15
CA GLU A 369 16.06 26.80 4.05
C GLU A 369 14.54 26.72 3.94
N MET A 370 14.03 26.74 2.71
CA MET A 370 12.61 26.57 2.42
C MET A 370 12.33 25.12 2.02
N TYR A 371 11.28 24.55 2.59
CA TYR A 371 10.83 23.19 2.35
C TYR A 371 9.41 23.23 1.77
N LEU A 372 9.24 22.67 0.58
CA LEU A 372 7.96 22.43 -0.07
C LEU A 372 7.40 21.09 0.43
N PHE A 373 6.20 21.14 1.01
CA PHE A 373 5.44 19.96 1.40
C PHE A 373 4.35 19.71 0.37
N HIS A 374 4.30 18.49 -0.17
CA HIS A 374 3.21 18.01 -1.00
C HIS A 374 2.64 16.74 -0.37
N ILE A 375 1.41 16.82 0.12
CA ILE A 375 0.77 15.76 0.89
C ILE A 375 -0.44 15.27 0.12
N TRP A 376 -0.49 13.96 -0.10
CA TRP A 376 -1.60 13.28 -0.75
C TRP A 376 -2.21 12.25 0.19
N GLY A 377 -3.49 12.39 0.51
CA GLY A 377 -4.24 11.53 1.41
C GLY A 377 -5.29 10.71 0.67
N GLN A 378 -5.32 9.41 0.92
CA GLN A 378 -6.33 8.50 0.37
C GLN A 378 -6.86 7.56 1.46
N ARG A 379 -8.16 7.24 1.37
CA ARG A 379 -8.80 6.26 2.24
C ARG A 379 -9.05 4.97 1.48
N TRP A 380 -8.59 3.87 2.04
CA TRP A 380 -8.74 2.55 1.42
C TRP A 380 -10.22 2.08 1.38
N TYR A 381 -11.05 2.54 2.32
CA TYR A 381 -12.48 2.20 2.42
C TYR A 381 -13.41 3.19 1.70
N GLN A 382 -12.93 4.40 1.37
CA GLN A 382 -13.72 5.45 0.73
C GLN A 382 -13.00 5.91 -0.54
N LYS A 383 -13.19 5.17 -1.65
CA LYS A 383 -12.45 5.37 -2.91
C LYS A 383 -12.57 6.77 -3.51
N GLU A 384 -13.66 7.49 -3.23
CA GLU A 384 -13.89 8.86 -3.70
C GLU A 384 -13.20 9.92 -2.84
N PHE A 385 -12.69 9.56 -1.66
CA PHE A 385 -11.99 10.49 -0.79
C PHE A 385 -10.53 10.61 -1.22
N ALA A 386 -10.16 11.81 -1.67
CA ALA A 386 -8.79 12.24 -1.87
C ALA A 386 -8.59 13.63 -1.25
N GLN A 387 -7.49 13.82 -0.53
CA GLN A 387 -7.12 15.12 0.03
C GLN A 387 -5.71 15.47 -0.41
N GLU A 388 -5.54 16.67 -0.97
CA GLU A 388 -4.25 17.19 -1.39
C GLU A 388 -3.94 18.48 -0.65
N MET A 389 -2.70 18.63 -0.17
CA MET A 389 -2.23 19.83 0.49
C MET A 389 -0.83 20.17 -0.02
N VAL A 390 -0.61 21.44 -0.35
CA VAL A 390 0.69 21.94 -0.79
C VAL A 390 0.98 23.25 -0.07
N PHE A 391 2.10 23.32 0.66
CA PHE A 391 2.52 24.52 1.36
C PHE A 391 4.03 24.53 1.59
N ASN A 392 4.56 25.70 1.93
CA ASN A 392 6.00 25.90 2.16
C ASN A 392 6.25 26.24 3.63
N ILE A 393 7.35 25.74 4.17
CA ILE A 393 7.87 26.11 5.49
C ILE A 393 9.30 26.60 5.33
N THR A 394 9.66 27.68 6.02
CA THR A 394 11.04 28.14 6.12
C THR A 394 11.59 27.79 7.50
N ALA A 395 12.77 27.18 7.57
CA ALA A 395 13.41 26.85 8.85
C ALA A 395 14.93 27.05 8.77
N SER A 396 15.50 27.63 9.83
CA SER A 396 16.95 27.84 10.03
C SER A 396 17.59 26.84 11.01
N SER A 397 16.79 25.93 11.56
CA SER A 397 17.23 24.88 12.49
C SER A 397 17.80 23.66 11.77
N GLN A 398 18.79 23.01 12.37
CA GLN A 398 19.29 21.70 11.91
C GLN A 398 18.29 20.55 12.14
N ALA A 399 17.30 20.74 13.02
CA ALA A 399 16.22 19.80 13.26
C ALA A 399 14.86 20.54 13.26
N PRO A 400 14.31 20.89 12.09
CA PRO A 400 13.00 21.52 12.00
C PRO A 400 11.88 20.58 12.42
N GLU A 401 10.79 21.16 12.92
CA GLU A 401 9.59 20.44 13.35
C GLU A 401 8.34 21.11 12.78
N THR A 402 7.40 20.31 12.30
CA THR A 402 6.09 20.81 11.87
C THR A 402 4.99 19.80 12.15
N CYS A 403 3.81 20.27 12.52
CA CYS A 403 2.63 19.43 12.74
C CYS A 403 1.63 19.64 11.61
N LEU A 404 1.16 18.53 11.04
CA LEU A 404 0.27 18.51 9.90
C LEU A 404 -1.19 18.37 10.36
N ASP A 405 -2.10 19.18 9.82
CA ASP A 405 -3.55 19.08 10.10
C ASP A 405 -4.18 17.97 9.25
N LEU A 406 -3.92 16.72 9.63
CA LEU A 406 -4.32 15.52 8.90
C LEU A 406 -5.67 14.99 9.40
N ARG A 407 -6.51 14.52 8.47
CA ARG A 407 -7.78 13.91 8.82
C ARG A 407 -7.58 12.50 9.40
N PRO A 408 -8.38 12.10 10.39
CA PRO A 408 -8.35 10.76 10.96
C PRO A 408 -8.62 9.65 9.93
N GLY A 409 -8.14 8.43 10.22
CA GLY A 409 -8.40 7.22 9.45
C GLY A 409 -7.96 7.28 7.98
N THR A 410 -6.89 8.00 7.67
CA THR A 410 -6.45 8.31 6.30
C THR A 410 -4.98 7.97 6.10
N ASN A 411 -4.65 7.40 4.94
CA ASN A 411 -3.27 7.08 4.56
C ASN A 411 -2.72 8.25 3.74
N TYR A 412 -1.68 8.89 4.23
CA TYR A 412 -1.02 10.03 3.61
C TYR A 412 0.34 9.63 3.06
N SER A 413 0.64 10.08 1.84
CA SER A 413 1.98 10.17 1.28
C SER A 413 2.45 11.62 1.39
N VAL A 414 3.48 11.86 2.18
CA VAL A 414 4.05 13.20 2.42
C VAL A 414 5.38 13.29 1.67
N SER A 415 5.42 14.13 0.65
CA SER A 415 6.62 14.49 -0.11
C SER A 415 7.20 15.79 0.44
N ILE A 416 8.46 15.75 0.88
CA ILE A 416 9.19 16.90 1.42
C ILE A 416 10.35 17.21 0.48
N GLN A 417 10.38 18.41 -0.08
CA GLN A 417 11.43 18.85 -0.97
C GLN A 417 12.07 20.13 -0.44
N ALA A 418 13.38 20.10 -0.15
CA ALA A 418 14.13 21.31 0.14
C ALA A 418 14.38 22.07 -1.17
N LEU A 419 14.32 23.40 -1.16
CA LEU A 419 14.56 24.22 -2.36
C LEU A 419 15.98 24.05 -2.92
N SER A 420 16.94 23.70 -2.06
CA SER A 420 18.31 23.37 -2.42
C SER A 420 18.53 21.91 -2.85
N SER A 421 17.50 21.06 -2.84
CA SER A 421 17.57 19.64 -3.22
C SER A 421 16.64 19.32 -4.40
N GLU A 422 17.12 18.52 -5.34
CA GLU A 422 16.31 18.10 -6.50
C GLU A 422 15.42 16.89 -6.23
N LEU A 423 15.73 16.09 -5.20
CA LEU A 423 14.98 14.87 -4.88
C LEU A 423 14.05 15.09 -3.68
N PRO A 424 12.72 14.90 -3.85
CA PRO A 424 11.81 14.87 -2.72
C PRO A 424 12.01 13.61 -1.90
N VAL A 425 11.87 13.73 -0.58
CA VAL A 425 11.78 12.58 0.32
C VAL A 425 10.31 12.28 0.57
N VAL A 426 9.87 11.08 0.21
CA VAL A 426 8.50 10.64 0.41
C VAL A 426 8.42 9.72 1.62
N ILE A 427 7.51 10.03 2.53
CA ILE A 427 7.16 9.18 3.69
C ILE A 427 5.68 8.83 3.64
N SER A 428 5.32 7.69 4.23
CA SER A 428 3.92 7.29 4.42
C SER A 428 3.50 7.46 5.87
N LEU A 429 2.35 8.10 6.10
CA LEU A 429 1.73 8.29 7.40
C LEU A 429 0.32 7.70 7.40
N THR A 430 -0.10 7.08 8.50
CA THR A 430 -1.48 6.59 8.65
C THR A 430 -2.06 7.12 9.94
N THR A 431 -3.09 7.95 9.85
CA THR A 431 -3.79 8.50 11.02
C THR A 431 -4.79 7.48 11.58
N GLN A 432 -4.91 7.39 12.89
CA GLN A 432 -5.86 6.49 13.54
C GLN A 432 -7.31 6.93 13.30
N ILE A 433 -8.24 5.97 13.33
CA ILE A 433 -9.68 6.26 13.27
C ILE A 433 -10.12 6.80 14.64
N THR A 434 -10.63 8.02 14.68
CA THR A 434 -11.16 8.65 15.90
C THR A 434 -12.67 8.50 16.00
N GLU A 435 -13.20 8.65 17.21
CA GLU A 435 -14.64 8.70 17.46
C GLU A 435 -15.29 9.88 16.70
N PRO A 436 -16.55 9.73 16.26
CA PRO A 436 -17.27 10.82 15.63
C PRO A 436 -17.41 12.02 16.57
N PRO A 437 -17.71 13.23 16.05
CA PRO A 437 -17.94 14.37 16.91
C PRO A 437 -19.11 14.08 17.88
N LEU A 438 -18.98 14.59 19.11
CA LEU A 438 -20.08 14.54 20.08
C LEU A 438 -21.33 15.23 19.49
N PRO A 439 -22.52 14.61 19.60
CA PRO A 439 -23.75 15.23 19.12
C PRO A 439 -24.05 16.53 19.88
N GLU A 440 -24.19 17.64 19.17
CA GLU A 440 -24.70 18.89 19.75
C GLU A 440 -26.22 18.76 19.95
N VAL A 441 -26.66 18.71 21.21
CA VAL A 441 -28.06 18.56 21.59
C VAL A 441 -28.48 19.61 22.61
N ASP A 442 -29.68 20.17 22.44
CA ASP A 442 -30.32 20.99 23.45
C ASP A 442 -30.92 20.06 24.51
N PHE A 443 -30.24 19.88 25.64
CA PHE A 443 -30.72 19.02 26.72
C PHE A 443 -31.95 19.62 27.42
N PHE A 444 -32.97 18.80 27.66
CA PHE A 444 -34.13 19.21 28.45
C PHE A 444 -34.68 18.07 29.31
N THR A 445 -35.37 18.46 30.39
CA THR A 445 -36.06 17.55 31.31
C THR A 445 -37.56 17.79 31.23
N VAL A 446 -38.34 16.74 31.06
CA VAL A 446 -39.80 16.80 30.96
C VAL A 446 -40.42 16.16 32.19
N HIS A 447 -41.29 16.91 32.87
CA HIS A 447 -42.07 16.46 34.02
C HIS A 447 -43.57 16.54 33.69
N GLY A 448 -44.28 15.40 33.67
CA GLY A 448 -45.76 15.38 33.59
C GLY A 448 -46.41 16.12 32.42
N GLY A 449 -45.72 16.24 31.27
CA GLY A 449 -46.18 17.01 30.10
C GLY A 449 -46.03 16.26 28.75
N PRO A 450 -46.54 16.82 27.63
CA PRO A 450 -46.40 16.22 26.31
C PRO A 450 -44.92 16.09 25.94
N LEU A 451 -44.55 14.96 25.33
CA LEU A 451 -43.18 14.71 24.90
C LEU A 451 -42.76 15.78 23.86
N PRO A 452 -41.64 16.48 24.09
CA PRO A 452 -41.16 17.50 23.18
C PRO A 452 -40.63 16.86 21.89
N ARG A 453 -40.73 17.63 20.80
CA ARG A 453 -40.15 17.25 19.52
C ARG A 453 -38.66 17.50 19.56
N LEU A 454 -37.88 16.45 19.33
CA LEU A 454 -36.44 16.47 19.37
C LEU A 454 -35.91 16.94 18.01
N ARG A 455 -35.15 18.04 18.01
CA ARG A 455 -34.61 18.65 16.79
C ARG A 455 -33.19 18.18 16.52
N LEU A 456 -33.02 17.23 15.61
CA LEU A 456 -31.72 16.69 15.22
C LEU A 456 -31.05 17.64 14.21
N ARG A 457 -29.83 18.08 14.48
CA ARG A 457 -28.98 18.80 13.53
C ARG A 457 -27.87 17.89 13.03
N LYS A 458 -27.52 18.02 11.75
CA LYS A 458 -26.41 17.27 11.17
C LYS A 458 -25.09 17.77 11.75
N ALA A 459 -24.29 16.85 12.28
CA ALA A 459 -22.99 17.15 12.85
C ALA A 459 -21.94 17.36 11.73
N LYS A 460 -20.99 18.25 11.97
CA LYS A 460 -19.91 18.53 11.01
C LYS A 460 -18.97 17.33 10.92
N GLU A 461 -18.75 16.82 9.71
CA GLU A 461 -17.87 15.66 9.43
C GLU A 461 -16.37 15.98 9.54
N LYS A 462 -15.93 16.52 10.69
CA LYS A 462 -14.52 16.84 10.95
C LYS A 462 -13.67 15.58 11.13
N ASN A 463 -14.20 14.55 11.81
CA ASN A 463 -13.48 13.32 12.15
C ASN A 463 -13.67 12.17 11.14
N GLY A 464 -14.46 12.38 10.07
CA GLY A 464 -14.83 11.36 9.09
C GLY A 464 -16.31 11.40 8.72
N PRO A 465 -16.73 10.60 7.72
CA PRO A 465 -18.13 10.53 7.31
C PRO A 465 -18.99 9.97 8.44
N ILE A 466 -20.17 10.54 8.62
CA ILE A 466 -21.16 10.01 9.56
C ILE A 466 -22.02 9.02 8.79
N SER A 467 -22.23 7.82 9.32
CA SER A 467 -23.02 6.78 8.66
C SER A 467 -24.50 6.91 9.03
N SER A 468 -24.79 7.10 10.32
CA SER A 468 -26.17 7.16 10.82
C SER A 468 -26.31 7.89 12.15
N TYR A 469 -27.50 8.41 12.38
CA TYR A 469 -27.98 8.91 13.66
C TYR A 469 -29.00 7.93 14.23
N GLN A 470 -28.83 7.53 15.48
CA GLN A 470 -29.75 6.65 16.18
C GLN A 470 -30.25 7.29 17.46
N VAL A 471 -31.54 7.09 17.74
CA VAL A 471 -32.19 7.58 18.96
C VAL A 471 -32.55 6.40 19.83
N LEU A 472 -32.03 6.39 21.05
CA LEU A 472 -32.23 5.32 22.03
C LEU A 472 -33.08 5.80 23.19
N VAL A 473 -33.94 4.92 23.69
CA VAL A 473 -34.73 5.14 24.89
C VAL A 473 -34.29 4.11 25.93
N LEU A 474 -33.71 4.60 27.03
CA LEU A 474 -33.23 3.78 28.14
C LEU A 474 -34.01 4.11 29.43
N PRO A 475 -34.24 3.15 30.33
CA PRO A 475 -34.63 3.46 31.70
C PRO A 475 -33.59 4.37 32.36
N LEU A 476 -34.02 5.39 33.11
CA LEU A 476 -33.11 6.37 33.74
C LEU A 476 -32.07 5.70 34.67
N ALA A 477 -32.45 4.58 35.30
CA ALA A 477 -31.58 3.79 36.17
C ALA A 477 -30.35 3.18 35.45
N LEU A 478 -30.39 3.03 34.12
CA LEU A 478 -29.33 2.43 33.31
C LEU A 478 -28.44 3.47 32.61
N GLN A 479 -28.67 4.77 32.85
CA GLN A 479 -27.89 5.84 32.21
C GLN A 479 -26.40 5.77 32.55
N SER A 480 -26.04 5.39 33.79
CA SER A 480 -24.65 5.35 34.26
C SER A 480 -23.88 4.10 33.84
N THR A 481 -24.58 3.04 33.44
CA THR A 481 -23.99 1.75 33.01
C THR A 481 -23.99 1.59 31.49
N PHE A 482 -24.59 2.52 30.75
CA PHE A 482 -24.69 2.48 29.29
C PHE A 482 -23.35 2.75 28.60
N VAL A 483 -22.92 1.82 27.74
CA VAL A 483 -21.74 1.95 26.88
C VAL A 483 -22.19 2.32 25.47
N CYS A 484 -21.76 3.49 24.97
CA CYS A 484 -22.21 4.03 23.68
C CYS A 484 -21.90 3.14 22.47
N ASP A 485 -20.73 2.48 22.51
CA ASP A 485 -20.23 1.59 21.46
C ASP A 485 -20.87 0.18 21.47
N SER A 486 -21.79 -0.11 22.40
CA SER A 486 -22.44 -1.42 22.48
C SER A 486 -23.38 -1.70 21.29
N GLU A 487 -23.29 -2.91 20.72
CA GLU A 487 -24.19 -3.44 19.69
C GLU A 487 -25.52 -3.96 20.27
N GLU A 488 -25.63 -4.08 21.59
CA GLU A 488 -26.75 -4.72 22.30
C GLU A 488 -28.08 -3.94 22.24
N ALA A 489 -28.15 -2.85 21.48
CA ALA A 489 -29.37 -2.08 21.33
C ALA A 489 -30.36 -2.81 20.42
N THR A 490 -31.22 -3.61 21.04
CA THR A 490 -32.20 -4.44 20.36
C THR A 490 -33.40 -3.65 19.87
N SER A 491 -34.06 -4.14 18.82
CA SER A 491 -35.37 -3.63 18.40
C SER A 491 -36.42 -3.90 19.48
N PHE A 492 -37.42 -3.03 19.62
CA PHE A 492 -38.52 -3.18 20.59
C PHE A 492 -39.18 -4.58 20.59
N PHE A 493 -39.21 -5.28 19.45
CA PHE A 493 -39.80 -6.61 19.30
C PHE A 493 -38.83 -7.78 19.53
N SER A 494 -37.60 -7.52 19.97
CA SER A 494 -36.67 -8.61 20.30
C SER A 494 -37.07 -9.30 21.60
N ASN A 495 -36.77 -10.59 21.74
CA ASN A 495 -37.07 -11.39 22.95
C ASN A 495 -36.22 -11.00 24.18
N ALA A 496 -35.51 -9.87 24.15
CA ALA A 496 -34.81 -9.35 25.32
C ALA A 496 -35.85 -8.89 26.35
N SER A 497 -35.68 -9.29 27.62
CA SER A 497 -36.48 -8.79 28.73
C SER A 497 -36.52 -7.26 28.69
N GLY A 498 -37.69 -6.66 28.92
CA GLY A 498 -37.92 -5.20 28.89
C GLY A 498 -37.16 -4.37 29.94
N ALA A 499 -36.03 -4.88 30.43
CA ALA A 499 -35.03 -4.24 31.25
C ALA A 499 -33.96 -3.51 30.40
N ASP A 500 -33.71 -3.93 29.17
CA ASP A 500 -32.70 -3.31 28.30
C ASP A 500 -33.39 -2.29 27.39
N GLY A 501 -32.86 -1.06 27.33
CA GLY A 501 -33.46 -0.01 26.50
C GLY A 501 -33.40 -0.33 25.00
N TYR A 502 -34.14 0.43 24.19
CA TYR A 502 -34.39 0.10 22.79
C TYR A 502 -34.05 1.25 21.85
N VAL A 503 -33.75 0.91 20.59
CA VAL A 503 -33.60 1.90 19.52
C VAL A 503 -34.97 2.26 18.97
N THR A 504 -35.29 3.55 18.99
CA THR A 504 -36.60 4.09 18.59
C THR A 504 -36.59 4.70 17.19
N ALA A 505 -35.42 5.13 16.72
CA ALA A 505 -35.24 5.62 15.36
C ALA A 505 -33.79 5.44 14.87
N GLU A 506 -33.64 5.16 13.58
CA GLU A 506 -32.36 5.21 12.86
C GLU A 506 -32.55 6.01 11.57
N LEU A 507 -31.71 7.03 11.38
CA LEU A 507 -31.67 7.89 10.20
C LEU A 507 -30.28 7.78 9.57
N LEU A 508 -30.19 7.49 8.28
CA LEU A 508 -28.92 7.52 7.57
C LEU A 508 -28.49 8.98 7.42
N ALA A 509 -27.19 9.27 7.54
CA ALA A 509 -26.70 10.66 7.51
C ALA A 509 -27.00 11.39 6.20
N LYS A 510 -27.14 10.65 5.09
CA LYS A 510 -27.57 11.17 3.77
C LYS A 510 -29.02 11.66 3.75
N ASP A 511 -29.86 11.10 4.62
CA ASP A 511 -31.31 11.39 4.69
C ASP A 511 -31.61 12.50 5.71
N VAL A 512 -30.59 12.98 6.44
CA VAL A 512 -30.70 14.11 7.38
C VAL A 512 -30.35 15.41 6.63
N PRO A 513 -31.31 16.33 6.41
CA PRO A 513 -31.05 17.65 5.85
C PRO A 513 -30.11 18.49 6.73
N ASP A 514 -29.41 19.44 6.11
CA ASP A 514 -28.43 20.29 6.78
C ASP A 514 -29.05 21.27 7.81
N ASP A 515 -30.36 21.55 7.71
CA ASP A 515 -31.10 22.41 8.65
C ASP A 515 -31.41 21.70 9.98
N ALA A 516 -32.46 20.88 10.00
CA ALA A 516 -32.79 19.98 11.10
C ALA A 516 -33.95 19.02 10.76
N VAL A 517 -34.01 17.89 11.47
CA VAL A 517 -35.15 16.95 11.47
C VAL A 517 -35.83 16.95 12.82
N GLU A 518 -37.15 16.98 12.85
CA GLU A 518 -37.93 16.79 14.09
C GLU A 518 -38.30 15.31 14.27
N ILE A 519 -38.00 14.76 15.44
CA ILE A 519 -38.36 13.39 15.84
C ILE A 519 -39.27 13.48 17.06
N SER A 520 -40.45 12.87 16.98
CA SER A 520 -41.39 12.78 18.10
C SER A 520 -41.23 11.43 18.77
N ILE A 521 -40.99 11.36 20.08
CA ILE A 521 -40.82 10.07 20.77
C ILE A 521 -42.18 9.41 21.02
N GLY A 522 -42.30 8.13 20.67
CA GLY A 522 -43.50 7.32 20.94
C GLY A 522 -44.68 7.54 19.99
N ASP A 523 -44.43 8.06 18.79
CA ASP A 523 -45.46 8.36 17.78
C ASP A 523 -45.98 7.14 17.01
N ARG A 524 -45.46 5.94 17.29
CA ARG A 524 -45.84 4.66 16.66
C ARG A 524 -45.50 4.58 15.17
N LEU A 525 -44.58 5.42 14.69
CA LEU A 525 -44.05 5.35 13.33
C LEU A 525 -42.77 4.51 13.26
N TYR A 526 -42.39 4.12 12.05
CA TYR A 526 -41.12 3.46 11.76
C TYR A 526 -40.11 4.47 11.24
N TYR A 527 -38.92 4.45 11.82
CA TYR A 527 -37.77 5.24 11.39
C TYR A 527 -36.64 4.28 11.03
N GLY A 528 -36.42 4.10 9.73
CA GLY A 528 -35.60 3.01 9.22
C GLY A 528 -36.26 1.66 9.53
N LYS A 529 -35.52 0.76 10.18
CA LYS A 529 -36.01 -0.57 10.61
C LYS A 529 -36.59 -0.60 12.02
N TYR A 530 -36.58 0.53 12.75
CA TYR A 530 -36.95 0.58 14.16
C TYR A 530 -38.34 1.17 14.37
N TYR A 531 -39.09 0.57 15.30
CA TYR A 531 -40.44 1.00 15.67
C TYR A 531 -40.39 1.92 16.87
N ASN A 532 -40.98 3.11 16.74
CA ASN A 532 -40.99 4.13 17.77
C ASN A 532 -42.11 3.89 18.79
N ALA A 533 -41.83 3.02 19.76
CA ALA A 533 -42.82 2.57 20.74
C ALA A 533 -43.19 3.68 21.76
N PRO A 534 -44.46 3.74 22.20
CA PRO A 534 -44.87 4.68 23.23
C PRO A 534 -44.20 4.37 24.58
N LEU A 535 -43.80 5.41 25.30
CA LEU A 535 -43.24 5.28 26.65
C LEU A 535 -44.28 4.77 27.64
N LYS A 536 -43.88 3.90 28.57
CA LYS A 536 -44.80 3.39 29.61
C LYS A 536 -45.03 4.45 30.67
N ILE A 537 -46.26 4.51 31.16
CA ILE A 537 -46.70 5.45 32.19
C ILE A 537 -46.06 5.06 33.54
N GLY A 538 -45.55 6.05 34.28
CA GLY A 538 -44.98 5.86 35.62
C GLY A 538 -43.52 5.39 35.65
N ASN A 539 -42.83 5.37 34.50
CA ASN A 539 -41.41 5.05 34.39
C ASN A 539 -40.60 6.27 33.95
N ASP A 540 -39.39 6.38 34.48
CA ASP A 540 -38.42 7.41 34.11
C ASP A 540 -37.52 6.93 32.97
N TYR A 541 -37.38 7.75 31.94
CA TYR A 541 -36.60 7.44 30.74
C TYR A 541 -35.52 8.48 30.46
N CYS A 542 -34.43 8.03 29.88
CA CYS A 542 -33.36 8.83 29.31
C CYS A 542 -33.32 8.58 27.80
N ILE A 543 -33.37 9.66 27.02
CA ILE A 543 -33.30 9.62 25.56
C ILE A 543 -31.87 10.00 25.17
N ILE A 544 -31.21 9.13 24.41
CA ILE A 544 -29.82 9.30 23.99
C ILE A 544 -29.77 9.41 22.46
N LEU A 545 -29.06 10.41 21.97
CA LEU A 545 -28.68 10.52 20.57
C LEU A 545 -27.30 9.89 20.39
N ARG A 546 -27.23 8.89 19.51
CA ARG A 546 -25.99 8.22 19.10
C ARG A 546 -25.65 8.58 17.66
N ILE A 547 -24.47 9.13 17.45
CA ILE A 547 -23.86 9.28 16.13
C ILE A 547 -22.97 8.07 15.91
N THR A 548 -23.11 7.42 14.76
CA THR A 548 -22.27 6.28 14.38
C THR A 548 -21.55 6.59 13.08
N SER A 549 -20.25 6.29 13.07
CA SER A 549 -19.46 6.17 11.85
C SER A 549 -19.02 4.71 11.68
N GLU A 550 -19.27 4.16 10.51
CA GLU A 550 -18.98 2.77 10.13
C GLU A 550 -18.03 2.75 8.92
N TRP A 551 -16.92 2.02 9.07
CA TRP A 551 -15.85 1.88 8.09
C TRP A 551 -15.51 0.41 7.88
N ASN A 552 -16.00 -0.19 6.79
CA ASN A 552 -15.71 -1.59 6.43
C ASN A 552 -15.74 -2.58 7.62
N LYS A 553 -16.86 -2.57 8.37
CA LYS A 553 -17.15 -3.35 9.61
C LYS A 553 -16.53 -2.83 10.92
N VAL A 554 -15.70 -1.78 10.89
CA VAL A 554 -15.29 -1.08 12.11
C VAL A 554 -16.31 0.00 12.42
N ARG A 555 -16.88 0.00 13.62
CA ARG A 555 -17.91 0.95 14.05
C ARG A 555 -17.39 1.74 15.26
N ARG A 556 -17.49 3.07 15.22
CA ARG A 556 -17.31 3.94 16.40
C ARG A 556 -18.54 4.81 16.57
N SER A 557 -18.92 5.04 17.82
CA SER A 557 -20.09 5.82 18.15
C SER A 557 -19.79 6.85 19.23
N SER A 558 -20.52 7.97 19.17
CA SER A 558 -20.50 8.99 20.22
C SER A 558 -21.93 9.30 20.61
N CYS A 559 -22.16 9.42 21.91
CA CYS A 559 -23.50 9.53 22.47
C CYS A 559 -23.62 10.80 23.30
N ALA A 560 -24.77 11.46 23.17
CA ALA A 560 -25.16 12.57 24.03
C ALA A 560 -26.55 12.31 24.59
N VAL A 561 -26.74 12.66 25.86
CA VAL A 561 -28.06 12.62 26.48
C VAL A 561 -28.87 13.76 25.92
N TRP A 562 -29.96 13.43 25.24
CA TRP A 562 -30.79 14.39 24.54
C TRP A 562 -31.93 14.90 25.44
N ALA A 563 -32.55 14.02 26.22
CA ALA A 563 -33.62 14.39 27.12
C ALA A 563 -33.80 13.41 28.29
N GLN A 564 -34.36 13.89 29.40
CA GLN A 564 -34.84 13.04 30.49
C GLN A 564 -36.35 13.23 30.66
N VAL A 565 -37.10 12.14 30.70
CA VAL A 565 -38.55 12.14 30.92
C VAL A 565 -38.79 11.53 32.29
N LYS A 566 -39.33 12.32 33.22
CA LYS A 566 -39.62 11.92 34.60
C LYS A 566 -41.10 12.09 34.89
N ASP A 567 -41.70 11.13 35.58
CA ASP A 567 -43.14 11.15 35.91
C ASP A 567 -44.04 11.41 34.69
N SER A 568 -44.19 10.39 33.83
CA SER A 568 -45.10 10.40 32.68
C SER A 568 -46.59 10.30 33.08
N SER A 569 -47.03 11.13 34.03
CA SER A 569 -48.44 11.29 34.38
C SER A 569 -49.09 12.31 33.44
N LEU A 570 -50.09 11.90 32.66
CA LEU A 570 -50.88 12.85 31.87
C LEU A 570 -51.97 13.44 32.75
N THR A 571 -52.03 14.77 32.84
CA THR A 571 -53.18 15.48 33.40
C THR A 571 -54.43 15.25 32.55
N LEU A 572 -55.59 15.25 33.22
CA LEU A 572 -56.94 14.82 32.80
C LEU A 572 -57.55 15.56 31.57
N GLN A 573 -56.78 16.16 30.67
CA GLN A 573 -57.32 17.02 29.60
C GLN A 573 -57.26 16.43 28.17
N GLN A 574 -56.80 15.19 27.98
CA GLN A 574 -56.83 14.51 26.68
C GLN A 574 -57.78 13.31 26.62
N MET A 575 -58.65 13.12 27.62
CA MET A 575 -59.68 12.07 27.61
C MET A 575 -61.09 12.61 27.28
N VAL A 576 -61.19 13.69 26.50
CA VAL A 576 -62.45 14.14 25.88
C VAL A 576 -62.14 14.51 24.44
N GLY A 577 -62.14 13.53 23.54
CA GLY A 577 -61.82 13.81 22.14
C GLY A 577 -61.84 12.64 21.16
N VAL A 578 -62.14 11.39 21.55
CA VAL A 578 -62.28 10.28 20.58
C VAL A 578 -63.34 9.27 21.06
N GLY A 579 -64.48 9.77 21.56
CA GLY A 579 -65.61 8.93 22.01
C GLY A 579 -66.84 8.93 21.10
N LEU A 580 -66.96 9.88 20.16
CA LEU A 580 -68.21 10.08 19.39
C LEU A 580 -68.03 10.08 17.87
N GLY A 581 -66.81 9.95 17.35
CA GLY A 581 -66.54 9.93 15.90
C GLY A 581 -66.69 8.57 15.22
N SER A 582 -66.56 7.46 15.96
CA SER A 582 -66.35 6.14 15.35
C SER A 582 -67.60 5.27 15.24
N LEU A 583 -68.72 5.66 15.85
CA LEU A 583 -70.02 4.96 15.67
C LEU A 583 -70.91 5.62 14.61
N ALA A 584 -70.74 6.92 14.33
CA ALA A 584 -71.51 7.62 13.31
C ALA A 584 -71.06 7.27 11.88
N VAL A 585 -69.77 7.04 11.65
CA VAL A 585 -69.23 6.77 10.30
C VAL A 585 -69.52 5.33 9.83
N VAL A 586 -69.62 4.37 10.75
CA VAL A 586 -69.96 2.97 10.41
C VAL A 586 -71.46 2.82 10.09
N MET A 587 -72.34 3.62 10.70
CA MET A 587 -73.77 3.61 10.37
C MET A 587 -74.10 4.32 9.04
N VAL A 588 -73.33 5.34 8.64
CA VAL A 588 -73.57 6.05 7.37
C VAL A 588 -73.11 5.25 6.16
N LEU A 589 -72.05 4.43 6.27
CA LEU A 589 -71.60 3.55 5.18
C LEU A 589 -72.45 2.27 5.04
N ALA A 590 -73.13 1.84 6.11
CA ALA A 590 -74.11 0.74 6.05
C ALA A 590 -75.46 1.18 5.45
N PHE A 591 -75.85 2.45 5.57
CA PHE A 591 -77.08 2.96 4.96
C PHE A 591 -76.94 3.30 3.45
N LEU A 592 -75.75 3.64 2.98
CA LEU A 592 -75.50 3.95 1.56
C LEU A 592 -75.33 2.70 0.66
N SER A 593 -75.24 1.51 1.24
CA SER A 593 -75.17 0.24 0.49
C SER A 593 -76.53 -0.47 0.32
N PHE A 594 -77.61 0.07 0.90
CA PHE A 594 -78.97 -0.48 0.76
C PHE A 594 -79.93 0.36 -0.10
N SER A 595 -79.47 1.42 -0.77
CA SER A 595 -80.30 2.28 -1.63
C SER A 595 -79.94 2.24 -3.14
N ALA A 596 -79.30 1.16 -3.59
CA ALA A 596 -79.03 0.92 -5.01
C ALA A 596 -79.41 -0.52 -5.41
N VAL A 597 -80.71 -0.81 -5.40
CA VAL A 597 -81.41 -1.80 -6.24
C VAL A 597 -82.75 -1.21 -6.64
#